data_AF-A0AAD7FQK9-F1
#
_entry.id   AF-A0AAD7FQK9-F1
#
_cell.length_a   1.000
_cell.length_b   1.000
_cell.length_c   1.000
_cell.angle_alpha   90.00
_cell.angle_beta   90.00
_cell.angle_gamma   90.00
#
_symmetry.space_group_name_H-M   'P 1'
#
loop_
_entity.id
_entity.type
_entity.pdbx_description
1 polymer ?
#
loop_
_entity_poly.entity_id
_entity_poly.type
_entity_poly.pdbx_seq_one_letter_code
_entity_poly.pdbx_strand_id
1 'polypeptide(L)'
;MADDAVPLPVVQERWMALSPTKRGEIILAGLVAACTSIPVLNDARCLCAKEMSVKSHRQNARLFLDLLEQMRSPRIDHPSKPTYVSNPMWDEVVADQLAPKTTVSAKTALAQILSERNMLIGFVVNSTLRSILGLPPLQLYQTKNEHKPRLSRDSVQASAERIRAVGGEQYSREFEKVARQLEKGAYARSKEIYTQGKQACHACKKFNETTTKFPRCKRCWDAVGKSVVYCSTPLPRCSKPRHRGFQRVPSHWKGE
;
A
#
# COMPACT_ATOMS: atom_id res chain seq x y z
N MET A 1 24.14 3.25 -18.65
CA MET A 1 24.49 3.12 -17.23
C MET A 1 24.25 1.67 -16.87
N ALA A 2 25.30 0.91 -16.54
CA ALA A 2 25.13 -0.47 -16.11
C ALA A 2 24.32 -0.46 -14.81
N ASP A 3 23.17 -1.14 -14.82
CA ASP A 3 22.40 -1.44 -13.62
C ASP A 3 23.26 -2.36 -12.75
N ASP A 4 24.01 -1.78 -11.80
CA ASP A 4 24.68 -2.53 -10.73
C ASP A 4 23.61 -3.04 -9.75
N ALA A 5 22.77 -3.97 -10.23
CA ALA A 5 21.86 -4.70 -9.39
C ALA A 5 22.68 -5.46 -8.34
N VAL A 6 22.50 -5.11 -7.06
CA VAL A 6 23.23 -5.78 -5.98
C VAL A 6 22.99 -7.30 -6.08
N PRO A 7 24.05 -8.12 -6.13
CA PRO A 7 23.90 -9.56 -6.27
C PRO A 7 23.06 -10.13 -5.13
N LEU A 8 22.06 -10.95 -5.47
CA LEU A 8 21.24 -11.67 -4.50
C LEU A 8 22.06 -12.41 -3.42
N PRO A 9 23.23 -13.02 -3.72
CA PRO A 9 24.07 -13.65 -2.70
C PRO A 9 24.47 -12.69 -1.56
N VAL A 10 24.79 -11.43 -1.87
CA VAL A 10 25.18 -10.42 -0.85
C VAL A 10 24.00 -10.07 0.04
N VAL A 11 22.81 -9.90 -0.54
CA VAL A 11 21.57 -9.64 0.21
C VAL A 11 21.24 -10.85 1.10
N GLN A 12 21.36 -12.06 0.55
CA GLN A 12 21.09 -13.29 1.26
C GLN A 12 22.01 -13.46 2.46
N GLU A 13 23.32 -13.31 2.28
CA GLU A 13 24.31 -13.43 3.36
C GLU A 13 24.00 -12.44 4.50
N ARG A 14 23.84 -11.15 4.17
CA ARG A 14 23.55 -10.11 5.16
C ARG A 14 22.23 -10.36 5.89
N TRP A 15 21.19 -10.79 5.17
CA TRP A 15 19.89 -11.09 5.77
C TRP A 15 19.93 -12.30 6.71
N MET A 16 20.67 -13.34 6.32
CA MET A 16 20.82 -14.55 7.11
C MET A 16 21.64 -14.30 8.39
N ALA A 17 22.62 -13.39 8.33
CA ALA A 17 23.42 -12.98 9.48
C ALA A 17 22.64 -12.19 10.56
N LEU A 18 21.46 -11.63 10.23
CA LEU A 18 20.64 -10.91 11.20
C LEU A 18 20.01 -11.83 12.24
N SER A 19 19.84 -11.33 13.46
CA SER A 19 19.06 -12.04 14.47
C SER A 19 17.57 -12.11 14.09
N PRO A 20 16.82 -13.13 14.57
CA PRO A 20 15.37 -13.20 14.44
C PRO A 20 14.66 -11.90 14.80
N THR A 21 15.04 -11.30 15.94
CA THR A 21 14.49 -10.03 16.41
C THR A 21 14.72 -8.92 15.41
N LYS A 22 15.96 -8.78 14.90
CA LYS A 22 16.32 -7.72 13.96
C LYS A 22 15.58 -7.86 12.62
N ARG A 23 15.44 -9.08 12.10
CA ARG A 23 14.61 -9.34 10.92
C ARG A 23 13.16 -8.88 11.13
N GLY A 24 12.59 -9.22 12.28
CA GLY A 24 11.24 -8.80 12.63
C GLY A 24 11.06 -7.29 12.73
N GLU A 25 12.05 -6.56 13.27
CA GLU A 25 12.06 -5.09 13.31
C GLU A 25 12.07 -4.48 11.91
N ILE A 26 12.94 -4.97 11.02
CA ILE A 26 13.07 -4.44 9.67
C ILE A 26 11.78 -4.64 8.86
N ILE A 27 11.20 -5.84 8.91
CA ILE A 27 9.93 -6.14 8.23
C ILE A 27 8.80 -5.27 8.78
N LEU A 28 8.74 -5.10 10.12
CA LEU A 28 7.74 -4.25 10.74
C LEU A 28 7.90 -2.78 10.32
N ALA A 29 9.14 -2.28 10.26
CA ALA A 29 9.42 -0.92 9.80
C ALA A 29 8.97 -0.71 8.35
N GLY A 30 9.24 -1.67 7.46
CA GLY A 30 8.76 -1.64 6.08
C GLY A 30 7.23 -1.64 5.99
N LEU A 31 6.56 -2.46 6.80
CA LEU A 31 5.09 -2.52 6.87
C LEU A 31 4.50 -1.18 7.35
N VAL A 32 5.06 -0.61 8.42
CA VAL A 32 4.63 0.68 8.95
C VAL A 32 4.79 1.74 7.87
N ALA A 33 5.96 1.83 7.24
CA ALA A 33 6.24 2.81 6.19
C ALA A 33 5.25 2.72 5.02
N ALA A 34 4.98 1.51 4.51
CA ALA A 34 4.04 1.28 3.41
C ALA A 34 2.62 1.75 3.80
N CYS A 35 2.14 1.32 4.96
CA CYS A 35 0.78 1.59 5.43
C CYS A 35 0.57 3.04 5.89
N THR A 36 1.64 3.74 6.27
CA THR A 36 1.56 5.17 6.59
C THR A 36 1.53 6.04 5.35
N SER A 37 2.16 5.60 4.28
CA SER A 37 2.35 6.43 3.09
C SER A 37 1.25 6.25 2.06
N ILE A 38 0.66 5.05 1.97
CA ILE A 38 -0.41 4.75 1.02
C ILE A 38 -1.59 4.17 1.80
N PRO A 39 -2.67 4.96 2.05
CA PRO A 39 -3.77 4.53 2.92
C PRO A 39 -4.42 3.20 2.52
N VAL A 40 -4.57 2.93 1.22
CA VAL A 40 -5.17 1.69 0.74
C VAL A 40 -4.35 0.45 1.13
N LEU A 41 -3.02 0.59 1.27
CA LEU A 41 -2.16 -0.51 1.69
C LEU A 41 -2.34 -0.90 3.16
N ASN A 42 -2.87 0.01 3.99
CA ASN A 42 -3.20 -0.34 5.37
C ASN A 42 -4.30 -1.40 5.43
N ASP A 43 -5.30 -1.31 4.55
CA ASP A 43 -6.39 -2.28 4.47
C ASP A 43 -5.92 -3.57 3.78
N ALA A 44 -5.04 -3.45 2.78
CA ALA A 44 -4.43 -4.58 2.09
C ALA A 44 -3.60 -5.51 3.00
N ARG A 45 -3.22 -5.06 4.20
CA ARG A 45 -2.56 -5.91 5.21
C ARG A 45 -3.34 -7.17 5.53
N CYS A 46 -4.67 -7.08 5.57
CA CYS A 46 -5.53 -8.23 5.84
C CYS A 46 -5.46 -9.29 4.74
N LEU A 47 -5.09 -8.88 3.52
CA LEU A 47 -4.95 -9.74 2.34
C LEU A 47 -3.57 -10.42 2.25
N CYS A 48 -2.60 -9.94 3.05
CA CYS A 48 -1.19 -10.36 3.01
C CYS A 48 -0.74 -11.06 4.30
N ALA A 49 -1.67 -11.61 5.08
CA ALA A 49 -1.38 -12.09 6.44
C ALA A 49 -0.30 -13.18 6.47
N LYS A 50 -0.23 -14.03 5.43
CA LYS A 50 0.76 -15.10 5.32
C LYS A 50 2.15 -14.56 4.99
N GLU A 51 2.23 -13.68 3.99
CA GLU A 51 3.47 -13.13 3.46
C GLU A 51 4.08 -12.11 4.41
N MET A 52 3.25 -11.31 5.08
CA MET A 52 3.68 -10.17 5.88
C MET A 52 3.63 -10.43 7.39
N SER A 53 3.49 -11.69 7.80
CA SER A 53 3.53 -12.08 9.22
C SER A 53 4.92 -11.81 9.80
N VAL A 54 5.02 -10.79 10.65
CA VAL A 54 6.26 -10.48 11.39
C VAL A 54 6.74 -11.67 12.21
N LYS A 55 5.82 -12.43 12.82
CA LYS A 55 6.16 -13.65 13.56
C LYS A 55 6.82 -14.68 12.64
N SER A 56 6.27 -14.90 11.46
CA SER A 56 6.79 -15.87 10.49
C SER A 56 8.18 -15.46 10.00
N HIS A 57 8.41 -14.17 9.70
CA HIS A 57 9.72 -13.65 9.29
C HIS A 57 10.80 -13.71 10.37
N ARG A 58 10.42 -13.61 11.65
CA ARG A 58 11.35 -13.83 12.77
C ARG A 58 11.83 -15.27 12.79
N GLN A 59 10.89 -16.21 12.61
CA GLN A 59 11.14 -17.65 12.75
C GLN A 59 11.76 -18.27 11.50
N ASN A 60 11.45 -17.74 10.32
CA ASN A 60 11.92 -18.26 9.05
C ASN A 60 12.46 -17.11 8.17
N ALA A 61 13.78 -16.99 8.15
CA ALA A 61 14.48 -16.00 7.33
C ALA A 61 14.25 -16.21 5.82
N ARG A 62 13.96 -17.46 5.40
CA ARG A 62 13.81 -17.79 3.98
C ARG A 62 12.61 -17.11 3.33
N LEU A 63 11.54 -16.85 4.11
CA LEU A 63 10.33 -16.21 3.60
C LEU A 63 10.60 -14.87 2.90
N PHE A 64 11.48 -14.03 3.45
CA PHE A 64 11.85 -12.77 2.80
C PHE A 64 12.58 -13.00 1.47
N LEU A 65 13.51 -13.96 1.43
CA LEU A 65 14.28 -14.28 0.23
C LEU A 65 13.39 -14.86 -0.87
N ASP A 66 12.43 -15.70 -0.50
CA ASP A 66 11.46 -16.26 -1.45
C ASP A 66 10.54 -15.17 -2.04
N LEU A 67 10.14 -14.19 -1.23
CA LEU A 67 9.38 -13.02 -1.72
C LEU A 67 10.22 -12.14 -2.63
N LEU A 68 11.49 -11.94 -2.28
CA LEU A 68 12.43 -11.16 -3.08
C LEU A 68 12.64 -11.79 -4.46
N GLU A 69 12.85 -13.12 -4.52
CA GLU A 69 13.01 -13.82 -5.79
C GLU A 69 11.76 -13.75 -6.65
N GLN A 70 10.58 -13.95 -6.05
CA GLN A 70 9.30 -13.86 -6.78
C GLN A 70 9.03 -12.48 -7.38
N MET A 71 9.56 -11.41 -6.78
CA MET A 71 9.39 -10.05 -7.29
C MET A 71 10.52 -9.60 -8.20
N ARG A 72 11.56 -10.41 -8.35
CA ARG A 72 12.64 -10.13 -9.29
C ARG A 72 12.11 -10.40 -10.69
N SER A 73 11.89 -9.35 -11.48
CA SER A 73 11.55 -9.53 -12.89
C SER A 73 12.77 -10.11 -13.62
N PRO A 74 12.64 -11.26 -14.31
CA PRO A 74 13.77 -11.86 -15.01
C PRO A 74 14.24 -11.02 -16.21
N ARG A 75 13.45 -10.05 -16.69
CA ARG A 75 13.81 -9.09 -17.75
C ARG A 75 13.12 -7.74 -17.58
N ILE A 76 13.70 -6.69 -18.17
CA ILE A 76 13.11 -5.34 -18.32
C ILE A 76 12.00 -5.35 -19.41
N ASP A 77 11.85 -6.45 -20.15
CA ASP A 77 10.77 -6.63 -21.11
C ASP A 77 9.43 -6.60 -20.37
N HIS A 78 8.58 -5.62 -20.70
CA HIS A 78 7.28 -5.46 -20.07
C HIS A 78 6.49 -6.77 -20.17
N PRO A 79 6.20 -7.44 -19.04
CA PRO A 79 5.49 -8.70 -19.10
C PRO A 79 4.10 -8.44 -19.70
N SER A 80 3.73 -9.24 -20.69
CA SER A 80 2.43 -9.14 -21.38
C SER A 80 1.24 -9.40 -20.45
N LYS A 81 1.51 -9.96 -19.27
CA LYS A 81 0.54 -10.21 -18.20
C LYS A 81 1.12 -9.80 -16.85
N PRO A 82 0.32 -9.21 -15.95
CA PRO A 82 0.77 -8.92 -14.59
C PRO A 82 1.12 -10.23 -13.86
N THR A 83 2.25 -10.22 -13.16
CA THR A 83 2.69 -11.33 -12.30
C THR A 83 2.42 -11.00 -10.84
N TYR A 84 1.79 -11.93 -10.13
CA TYR A 84 1.47 -11.78 -8.70
C TYR A 84 2.32 -12.71 -7.84
N VAL A 85 2.66 -12.26 -6.64
CA VAL A 85 3.32 -13.12 -5.64
C VAL A 85 2.40 -14.31 -5.35
N SER A 86 2.88 -15.54 -5.53
CA SER A 86 2.04 -16.72 -5.37
C SER A 86 1.53 -16.86 -3.94
N ASN A 87 0.28 -17.26 -3.81
CA ASN A 87 -0.30 -17.69 -2.56
C ASN A 87 -1.44 -18.67 -2.87
N PRO A 88 -1.39 -19.91 -2.35
CA PRO A 88 -2.39 -20.93 -2.66
C PRO A 88 -3.85 -20.47 -2.51
N MET A 89 -4.16 -19.71 -1.44
CA MET A 89 -5.49 -19.18 -1.21
C MET A 89 -5.92 -18.19 -2.31
N TRP A 90 -5.02 -17.30 -2.74
CA TRP A 90 -5.32 -16.34 -3.80
C TRP A 90 -5.27 -16.99 -5.19
N ASP A 91 -4.40 -17.98 -5.39
CA ASP A 91 -4.28 -18.73 -6.63
C ASP A 91 -5.57 -19.52 -6.91
N GLU A 92 -6.19 -20.10 -5.87
CA GLU A 92 -7.52 -20.72 -5.94
C GLU A 92 -8.61 -19.70 -6.28
N VAL A 93 -8.63 -18.55 -5.62
CA VAL A 93 -9.60 -17.47 -5.91
C VAL A 93 -9.44 -16.95 -7.34
N VAL A 94 -8.21 -16.82 -7.83
CA VAL A 94 -7.94 -16.42 -9.22
C VAL A 94 -8.47 -17.48 -10.19
N ALA A 95 -8.21 -18.76 -9.93
CA ALA A 95 -8.69 -19.85 -10.76
C ALA A 95 -10.23 -19.86 -10.86
N ASP A 96 -10.93 -19.68 -9.74
CA ASP A 96 -12.39 -19.60 -9.67
C ASP A 96 -12.93 -18.37 -10.41
N GLN A 97 -12.34 -17.20 -10.23
CA GLN A 97 -12.82 -15.94 -10.82
C GLN A 97 -12.47 -15.78 -12.31
N LEU A 98 -11.52 -16.56 -12.82
CA LEU A 98 -11.27 -16.68 -14.26
C LEU A 98 -12.30 -17.58 -14.97
N ALA A 99 -13.23 -18.21 -14.25
CA ALA A 99 -14.31 -18.97 -14.85
C ALA A 99 -15.16 -18.10 -15.81
N PRO A 100 -15.70 -18.68 -16.90
CA PRO A 100 -16.45 -17.93 -17.92
C PRO A 100 -17.66 -17.16 -17.40
N LYS A 101 -18.22 -17.59 -16.26
CA LYS A 101 -19.45 -17.04 -15.67
C LYS A 101 -19.24 -15.80 -14.81
N THR A 102 -17.99 -15.39 -14.58
CA THR A 102 -17.66 -14.27 -13.69
C THR A 102 -17.86 -12.92 -14.36
N THR A 103 -18.56 -12.01 -13.67
CA THR A 103 -18.84 -10.66 -14.16
C THR A 103 -17.56 -9.82 -14.32
N VAL A 104 -17.60 -8.82 -15.21
CA VAL A 104 -16.50 -7.85 -15.37
C VAL A 104 -16.19 -7.13 -14.05
N SER A 105 -17.22 -6.77 -13.28
CA SER A 105 -17.06 -6.11 -11.97
C SER A 105 -16.25 -6.96 -10.98
N ALA A 106 -16.56 -8.27 -10.89
CA ALA A 106 -15.82 -9.19 -10.03
C ALA A 106 -14.36 -9.36 -10.47
N LYS A 107 -14.11 -9.44 -11.78
CA LYS A 107 -12.74 -9.49 -12.34
C LYS A 107 -11.95 -8.22 -12.01
N THR A 108 -12.57 -7.05 -12.13
CA THR A 108 -11.95 -5.76 -11.78
C THR A 108 -11.65 -5.66 -10.29
N ALA A 109 -12.59 -6.08 -9.42
CA ALA A 109 -12.37 -6.09 -7.98
C ALA A 109 -11.21 -7.02 -7.58
N LEU A 110 -11.15 -8.21 -8.18
CA LEU A 110 -10.03 -9.14 -7.96
C LEU A 110 -8.70 -8.53 -8.43
N ALA A 111 -8.66 -7.94 -9.62
CA ALA A 111 -7.45 -7.29 -10.13
C ALA A 111 -6.96 -6.18 -9.19
N GLN A 112 -7.88 -5.40 -8.61
CA GLN A 112 -7.56 -4.39 -7.61
C GLN A 112 -6.97 -5.01 -6.33
N ILE A 113 -7.62 -6.05 -5.78
CA ILE A 113 -7.16 -6.79 -4.59
C ILE A 113 -5.74 -7.34 -4.80
N LEU A 114 -5.50 -7.98 -5.95
CA LEU A 114 -4.19 -8.55 -6.28
C LEU A 114 -3.12 -7.47 -6.46
N SER A 115 -3.48 -6.35 -7.08
CA SER A 115 -2.61 -5.19 -7.25
C SER A 115 -2.20 -4.58 -5.91
N GLU A 116 -3.16 -4.34 -5.02
CA GLU A 116 -2.93 -3.79 -3.69
C GLU A 116 -2.07 -4.72 -2.82
N ARG A 117 -2.33 -6.04 -2.88
CA ARG A 117 -1.52 -7.05 -2.21
C ARG A 117 -0.07 -7.02 -2.70
N ASN A 118 0.14 -7.09 -4.01
CA ASN A 118 1.49 -7.04 -4.59
C ASN A 118 2.20 -5.73 -4.27
N MET A 119 1.49 -4.60 -4.32
CA MET A 119 2.06 -3.30 -4.02
C MET A 119 2.54 -3.24 -2.57
N LEU A 120 1.75 -3.73 -1.60
CA LEU A 120 2.19 -3.81 -0.21
C LEU A 120 3.43 -4.69 -0.05
N ILE A 121 3.42 -5.90 -0.63
CA ILE A 121 4.56 -6.83 -0.54
C ILE A 121 5.82 -6.20 -1.15
N GLY A 122 5.70 -5.58 -2.33
CA GLY A 122 6.78 -4.88 -3.02
C GLY A 122 7.35 -3.73 -2.19
N PHE A 123 6.51 -2.91 -1.56
CA PHE A 123 6.97 -1.85 -0.67
C PHE A 123 7.75 -2.36 0.52
N VAL A 124 7.26 -3.43 1.15
CA VAL A 124 7.90 -4.02 2.34
C VAL A 124 9.24 -4.63 1.97
N VAL A 125 9.30 -5.39 0.87
CA VAL A 125 10.56 -5.99 0.41
C VAL A 125 11.56 -4.93 -0.01
N ASN A 126 11.15 -3.90 -0.76
CA ASN A 126 12.05 -2.81 -1.12
C ASN A 126 12.59 -2.07 0.11
N SER A 127 11.72 -1.78 1.10
CA SER A 127 12.15 -1.16 2.36
C SER A 127 13.12 -2.04 3.14
N THR A 128 12.90 -3.36 3.13
CA THR A 128 13.76 -4.34 3.79
C THR A 128 15.12 -4.44 3.09
N LEU A 129 15.13 -4.51 1.76
CA LEU A 129 16.37 -4.46 0.95
C LEU A 129 17.18 -3.22 1.26
N ARG A 130 16.56 -2.04 1.23
CA ARG A 130 17.25 -0.78 1.55
C ARG A 130 17.87 -0.82 2.93
N SER A 131 17.16 -1.37 3.92
CA SER A 131 17.69 -1.52 5.28
C SER A 131 18.90 -2.46 5.34
N ILE A 132 18.88 -3.60 4.62
CA ILE A 132 20.00 -4.55 4.53
C ILE A 132 21.23 -3.91 3.86
N LEU A 133 20.98 -3.04 2.87
CA LEU A 133 22.01 -2.36 2.09
C LEU A 133 22.52 -1.07 2.75
N GLY A 134 21.95 -0.66 3.89
CA GLY A 134 22.30 0.61 4.52
C GLY A 134 21.84 1.84 3.72
N LEU A 135 20.89 1.66 2.81
CA LEU A 135 20.31 2.74 2.01
C LEU A 135 19.25 3.49 2.82
N PRO A 136 19.07 4.80 2.58
CA PRO A 136 18.08 5.59 3.30
C PRO A 136 16.68 5.01 3.08
N PRO A 137 15.77 5.11 4.07
CA PRO A 137 14.39 4.65 3.93
C PRO A 137 13.73 5.24 2.69
N LEU A 138 12.81 4.49 2.09
CA LEU A 138 12.08 4.98 0.94
C LEU A 138 11.22 6.17 1.37
N GLN A 139 11.64 7.38 0.97
CA GLN A 139 10.83 8.57 1.15
C GLN A 139 9.70 8.53 0.12
N LEU A 140 8.57 8.00 0.55
CA LEU A 140 7.33 8.27 -0.14
C LEU A 140 6.97 9.70 0.17
N TYR A 141 7.04 10.57 -0.84
CA TYR A 141 6.58 11.94 -0.74
C TYR A 141 5.12 11.90 -0.30
N GLN A 142 4.90 12.05 1.01
CA GLN A 142 3.64 12.57 1.50
C GLN A 142 3.63 13.98 0.96
N THR A 143 2.99 14.18 -0.19
CA THR A 143 2.64 15.52 -0.62
C THR A 143 1.76 16.07 0.49
N LYS A 144 2.36 16.76 1.47
CA LYS A 144 1.70 17.90 2.09
C LYS A 144 1.12 18.65 0.90
N ASN A 145 -0.17 18.94 0.94
CA ASN A 145 -0.93 19.51 -0.18
C ASN A 145 -0.42 20.90 -0.64
N GLU A 146 0.81 21.28 -0.33
CA GLU A 146 1.40 22.58 -0.60
C GLU A 146 1.76 22.72 -2.07
N HIS A 147 2.30 21.70 -2.75
CA HIS A 147 2.42 21.71 -4.22
C HIS A 147 2.38 20.29 -4.77
N LYS A 148 1.19 19.80 -5.12
CA LYS A 148 1.14 18.74 -6.15
C LYS A 148 1.70 19.39 -7.42
N PRO A 149 2.80 18.91 -8.03
CA PRO A 149 3.07 19.27 -9.40
C PRO A 149 1.81 18.84 -10.16
N ARG A 150 1.04 19.82 -10.66
CA ARG A 150 0.01 19.50 -11.65
C ARG A 150 0.77 18.78 -12.74
N LEU A 151 0.49 17.49 -12.93
CA LEU A 151 0.98 16.78 -14.10
C LEU A 151 0.59 17.67 -15.28
N SER A 152 1.60 18.18 -15.99
CA SER A 152 1.32 19.05 -17.13
C SER A 152 0.45 18.27 -18.10
N ARG A 153 -0.41 18.98 -18.83
CA ARG A 153 -1.22 18.36 -19.87
C ARG A 153 -0.34 17.51 -20.82
N ASP A 154 0.87 18.00 -21.08
CA ASP A 154 1.88 17.34 -21.90
C ASP A 154 2.40 16.04 -21.27
N SER A 155 2.61 16.00 -19.95
CA SER A 155 3.01 14.79 -19.22
C SER A 155 1.94 13.70 -19.27
N VAL A 156 0.67 14.11 -19.18
CA VAL A 156 -0.48 13.18 -19.28
C VAL A 156 -0.61 12.69 -20.71
N GLN A 157 -0.48 13.58 -21.69
CA GLN A 157 -0.58 13.26 -23.11
C GLN A 157 0.55 12.35 -23.59
N ALA A 158 1.80 12.62 -23.21
CA ALA A 158 2.94 11.75 -23.51
C ALA A 158 2.78 10.35 -22.88
N SER A 159 2.18 10.25 -21.69
CA SER A 159 1.90 8.96 -21.06
C SER A 159 0.79 8.20 -21.78
N ALA A 160 -0.27 8.90 -22.21
CA ALA A 160 -1.35 8.32 -23.01
C ALA A 160 -0.86 7.85 -24.39
N GLU A 161 0.03 8.61 -25.04
CA GLU A 161 0.64 8.24 -26.32
C GLU A 161 1.56 7.02 -26.20
N ARG A 162 2.34 6.93 -25.11
CA ARG A 162 3.11 5.70 -24.80
C ARG A 162 2.21 4.49 -24.63
N ILE A 163 1.08 4.61 -23.94
CA ILE A 163 0.11 3.52 -23.75
C ILE A 163 -0.54 3.12 -25.08
N ARG A 164 -0.86 4.09 -25.96
CA ARG A 164 -1.37 3.80 -27.31
C ARG A 164 -0.35 3.08 -28.17
N ALA A 165 0.94 3.43 -28.05
CA ALA A 165 2.02 2.81 -28.83
C ALA A 165 2.23 1.31 -28.51
N VAL A 166 1.81 0.83 -27.34
CA VAL A 166 1.93 -0.60 -26.95
C VAL A 166 0.69 -1.44 -27.35
N GLY A 167 -0.14 -0.96 -28.29
CA GLY A 167 -1.28 -1.72 -28.82
C GLY A 167 -2.53 -1.73 -27.93
N GLY A 168 -2.59 -0.87 -26.91
CA GLY A 168 -3.70 -0.80 -25.96
C GLY A 168 -4.90 0.02 -26.43
N GLU A 169 -5.18 0.16 -27.72
CA GLU A 169 -6.15 1.16 -28.19
C GLU A 169 -7.59 0.92 -27.70
N GLN A 170 -7.98 -0.35 -27.56
CA GLN A 170 -9.29 -0.75 -27.04
C GLN A 170 -9.32 -0.70 -25.51
N TYR A 171 -8.22 -1.10 -24.85
CA TYR A 171 -8.08 -1.07 -23.40
C TYR A 171 -7.98 0.37 -22.84
N SER A 172 -7.31 1.27 -23.57
CA SER A 172 -7.11 2.66 -23.19
C SER A 172 -8.40 3.48 -23.24
N ARG A 173 -9.30 3.22 -24.19
CA ARG A 173 -10.57 3.97 -24.31
C ARG A 173 -11.58 3.56 -23.24
N GLU A 174 -11.72 2.26 -22.97
CA GLU A 174 -12.59 1.78 -21.88
C GLU A 174 -12.01 2.13 -20.52
N PHE A 175 -10.69 1.96 -20.33
CA PHE A 175 -10.02 2.36 -19.09
C PHE A 175 -10.10 3.87 -18.87
N GLU A 176 -9.88 4.72 -19.88
CA GLU A 176 -10.08 6.16 -19.74
C GLU A 176 -11.53 6.52 -19.40
N LYS A 177 -12.53 5.85 -20.00
CA LYS A 177 -13.94 6.10 -19.72
C LYS A 177 -14.31 5.70 -18.29
N VAL A 178 -13.88 4.52 -17.86
CA VAL A 178 -14.09 4.01 -16.49
C VAL A 178 -13.31 4.83 -15.48
N ALA A 179 -12.05 5.17 -15.75
CA ALA A 179 -11.22 6.03 -14.91
C ALA A 179 -11.83 7.42 -14.78
N ARG A 180 -12.29 8.06 -15.88
CA ARG A 180 -12.99 9.36 -15.81
C ARG A 180 -14.31 9.28 -15.04
N GLN A 181 -15.04 8.16 -15.13
CA GLN A 181 -16.28 7.95 -14.37
C GLN A 181 -15.99 7.74 -12.88
N LEU A 182 -14.98 6.93 -12.56
CA LEU A 182 -14.52 6.70 -11.20
C LEU A 182 -13.93 7.97 -10.59
N GLU A 183 -13.15 8.74 -11.34
CA GLU A 183 -12.62 10.04 -10.94
C GLU A 183 -13.73 11.07 -10.75
N LYS A 184 -14.72 11.16 -11.66
CA LYS A 184 -15.87 12.05 -11.46
C LYS A 184 -16.68 11.65 -10.23
N GLY A 185 -16.93 10.36 -10.02
CA GLY A 185 -17.67 9.85 -8.86
C GLY A 185 -16.88 9.92 -7.55
N ALA A 186 -15.56 9.73 -7.58
CA ALA A 186 -14.68 9.85 -6.43
C ALA A 186 -14.38 11.32 -6.11
N TYR A 187 -14.24 12.17 -7.12
CA TYR A 187 -14.12 13.63 -6.95
C TYR A 187 -15.43 14.22 -6.46
N ALA A 188 -16.59 13.80 -6.97
CA ALA A 188 -17.89 14.25 -6.44
C ALA A 188 -18.09 13.81 -5.00
N ARG A 189 -17.82 12.53 -4.67
CA ARG A 189 -17.89 12.02 -3.27
C ARG A 189 -16.86 12.69 -2.37
N SER A 190 -15.62 12.85 -2.83
CA SER A 190 -14.57 13.53 -2.07
C SER A 190 -14.91 15.02 -1.91
N LYS A 191 -15.45 15.67 -2.95
CA LYS A 191 -15.90 17.06 -2.89
C LYS A 191 -17.06 17.18 -1.91
N GLU A 192 -18.07 16.32 -1.94
CA GLU A 192 -19.15 16.29 -0.94
C GLU A 192 -18.61 16.09 0.49
N ILE A 193 -17.69 15.14 0.69
CA ILE A 193 -17.05 14.90 1.99
C ILE A 193 -16.27 16.13 2.46
N TYR A 194 -15.53 16.79 1.58
CA TYR A 194 -14.73 17.98 1.90
C TYR A 194 -15.57 19.25 2.05
N THR A 195 -16.57 19.48 1.20
CA THR A 195 -17.44 20.67 1.24
C THR A 195 -18.47 20.60 2.35
N GLN A 196 -18.92 19.40 2.72
CA GLN A 196 -19.86 19.21 3.84
C GLN A 196 -19.13 18.98 5.17
N GLY A 197 -17.80 18.92 5.18
CA GLY A 197 -17.00 18.67 6.38
C GLY A 197 -17.32 17.33 7.04
N LYS A 198 -17.81 16.36 6.26
CA LYS A 198 -18.27 15.08 6.78
C LYS A 198 -17.08 14.18 7.12
N GLN A 199 -16.99 13.76 8.37
CA GLN A 199 -15.95 12.89 8.89
C GLN A 199 -16.55 11.54 9.29
N ALA A 200 -15.91 10.44 8.87
CA ALA A 200 -16.33 9.10 9.28
C ALA A 200 -15.59 8.66 10.56
N CYS A 201 -16.34 8.13 11.52
CA CYS A 201 -15.78 7.52 12.72
C CYS A 201 -14.88 6.34 12.33
N HIS A 202 -13.63 6.32 12.81
CA HIS A 202 -12.70 5.25 12.46
C HIS A 202 -13.10 3.87 13.00
N ALA A 203 -13.88 3.83 14.09
CA ALA A 203 -14.34 2.58 14.69
C ALA A 203 -15.61 2.03 14.04
N CYS A 204 -16.66 2.85 13.91
CA CYS A 204 -17.98 2.39 13.44
C CYS A 204 -18.33 2.82 12.02
N LYS A 205 -17.45 3.59 11.35
CA LYS A 205 -17.61 4.09 9.97
C LYS A 205 -18.85 4.97 9.73
N LYS A 206 -19.62 5.30 10.77
CA LYS A 206 -20.70 6.30 10.69
C LYS A 206 -20.12 7.68 10.40
N PHE A 207 -20.77 8.43 9.51
CA PHE A 207 -20.44 9.82 9.23
C PHE A 207 -21.10 10.73 10.26
N ASN A 208 -20.52 11.91 10.54
CA ASN A 208 -21.23 12.95 11.27
C ASN A 208 -22.38 13.46 10.39
N GLU A 209 -23.60 13.39 10.93
CA GLU A 209 -24.81 13.88 10.25
C GLU A 209 -24.92 15.40 10.37
N THR A 210 -24.26 15.99 11.37
CA THR A 210 -24.23 17.43 11.65
C THR A 210 -22.89 18.07 11.27
N THR A 211 -22.84 19.41 11.22
CA THR A 211 -21.61 20.21 11.07
C THR A 211 -20.62 20.04 12.24
N THR A 212 -21.04 19.36 13.31
CA THR A 212 -20.20 19.08 14.47
C THR A 212 -19.10 18.08 14.09
N LYS A 213 -17.85 18.48 14.23
CA LYS A 213 -16.69 17.62 13.95
C LYS A 213 -16.58 16.53 15.00
N PHE A 214 -16.17 15.34 14.57
CA PHE A 214 -15.88 14.26 15.51
C PHE A 214 -14.61 14.57 16.32
N PRO A 215 -14.57 14.22 17.62
CA PRO A 215 -13.36 14.35 18.42
C PRO A 215 -12.21 13.54 17.80
N ARG A 216 -11.03 14.17 17.76
CA ARG A 216 -9.79 13.57 17.27
C ARG A 216 -9.04 12.86 18.40
N CYS A 217 -8.35 11.78 18.07
CA CYS A 217 -7.41 11.14 18.98
C CYS A 217 -6.16 12.02 19.12
N LYS A 218 -6.04 12.70 20.25
CA LYS A 218 -4.89 13.57 20.58
C LYS A 218 -3.56 12.82 20.43
N ARG A 219 -3.47 11.59 20.95
CA ARG A 219 -2.24 10.77 20.87
C ARG A 219 -1.79 10.47 19.45
N CYS A 220 -2.71 10.16 18.53
CA CYS A 220 -2.38 9.88 17.13
C CYS A 220 -2.01 11.16 16.36
N TRP A 221 -2.67 12.27 16.69
CA TRP A 221 -2.34 13.57 16.11
C TRP A 221 -0.93 14.01 16.53
N ASP A 222 -0.64 13.98 17.82
CA ASP A 222 0.63 14.47 18.37
C ASP A 222 1.81 13.54 18.00
N ALA A 223 1.59 12.21 17.92
CA ALA A 223 2.67 11.27 17.66
C ALA A 223 3.03 11.12 16.17
N VAL A 224 2.04 11.19 15.26
CA VAL A 224 2.24 10.82 13.83
C VAL A 224 1.48 11.73 12.86
N GLY A 225 0.88 12.84 13.32
CA GLY A 225 0.13 13.77 12.45
C GLY A 225 -1.13 13.18 11.82
N LYS A 226 -1.63 12.02 12.31
CA LYS A 226 -2.81 11.36 11.74
C LYS A 226 -4.09 11.84 12.42
N SER A 227 -5.03 12.34 11.62
CA SER A 227 -6.37 12.72 12.09
C SER A 227 -7.29 11.50 12.22
N VAL A 228 -7.14 10.75 13.32
CA VAL A 228 -8.06 9.67 13.69
C VAL A 228 -9.24 10.27 14.47
N VAL A 229 -10.46 10.08 13.99
CA VAL A 229 -11.69 10.65 14.58
C VAL A 229 -12.67 9.57 15.03
N TYR A 230 -13.43 9.84 16.08
CA TYR A 230 -14.42 8.92 16.65
C TYR A 230 -15.77 9.61 16.83
N CYS A 231 -16.87 8.90 16.55
CA CYS A 231 -18.18 9.38 16.97
C CYS A 231 -18.19 9.43 18.50
N SER A 232 -18.68 10.53 19.08
CA SER A 232 -18.83 10.73 20.52
C SER A 232 -19.82 9.76 21.18
N THR A 233 -20.53 8.95 20.40
CA THR A 233 -21.46 7.94 20.89
C THR A 233 -20.73 6.88 21.74
N PRO A 234 -21.22 6.57 22.96
CA PRO A 234 -20.62 5.59 23.85
C PRO A 234 -20.94 4.16 23.41
N LEU A 235 -20.53 3.79 22.19
CA LEU A 235 -20.46 2.40 21.78
C LEU A 235 -19.18 1.79 22.40
N PRO A 236 -19.20 0.52 22.86
CA PRO A 236 -18.02 -0.15 23.44
C PRO A 236 -16.77 -0.15 22.53
N ARG A 237 -16.98 -0.01 21.20
CA ARG A 237 -15.92 0.08 20.18
C ARG A 237 -15.44 1.51 19.89
N CYS A 238 -16.20 2.52 20.30
CA CYS A 238 -15.91 3.95 20.02
C CYS A 238 -15.38 4.70 21.25
N SER A 239 -15.62 4.17 22.46
CA SER A 239 -15.26 4.84 23.74
C SER A 239 -13.78 4.69 24.14
N LYS A 240 -13.01 3.81 23.48
CA LYS A 240 -11.56 3.68 23.70
C LYS A 240 -10.84 3.48 22.37
N PRO A 241 -9.92 4.38 21.96
CA PRO A 241 -9.03 4.14 20.83
C PRO A 241 -8.14 2.93 21.13
N ARG A 242 -8.58 1.72 20.75
CA ARG A 242 -7.77 0.50 20.83
C ARG A 242 -6.81 0.44 19.64
N HIS A 243 -5.94 1.44 19.51
CA HIS A 243 -4.81 1.37 18.61
C HIS A 243 -3.75 0.47 19.24
N ARG A 244 -3.83 -0.85 19.02
CA ARG A 244 -2.71 -1.73 19.34
C ARG A 244 -1.58 -1.42 18.37
N GLY A 245 -0.41 -1.03 18.88
CA GLY A 245 0.83 -1.07 18.09
C GLY A 245 1.62 0.23 17.92
N PHE A 246 1.60 1.17 18.85
CA PHE A 246 2.56 2.28 18.83
C PHE A 246 3.45 2.24 20.07
N GLN A 247 4.54 1.47 19.99
CA GLN A 247 5.72 1.77 20.79
C GLN A 247 6.27 3.12 20.29
N ARG A 248 6.63 4.01 21.21
CA ARG A 248 7.27 5.29 20.86
C ARG A 248 8.47 4.99 19.96
N VAL A 249 8.60 5.71 18.85
CA VAL A 249 9.87 5.75 18.13
C VAL A 249 10.92 6.20 19.15
N PRO A 250 12.01 5.45 19.35
CA PRO A 250 13.06 5.83 20.29
C PRO A 250 13.57 7.24 20.00
N SER A 251 13.83 8.03 21.04
CA SER A 251 14.26 9.42 20.93
C SER A 251 15.53 9.61 20.09
N HIS A 252 16.38 8.58 19.95
CA HIS A 252 17.58 8.62 19.11
C HIS A 252 17.31 8.59 17.60
N TRP A 253 16.05 8.46 17.15
CA TRP A 253 15.65 8.61 15.73
C TRP A 253 15.04 9.99 15.43
N LYS A 254 15.00 10.90 16.40
CA LYS A 254 14.74 12.31 16.13
C LYS A 254 16.10 12.94 15.88
N GLY A 255 16.43 13.11 14.61
CA GLY A 255 17.73 13.64 14.17
C GLY A 255 18.07 14.99 14.81
N GLU A 256 19.34 15.09 15.19
CA GLU A 256 20.16 16.27 14.93
C GLU A 256 20.29 16.49 13.40
#